data_AF-A0A1J5K9B1-F1
#
_entry.id   AF-A0A1J5K9B1-F1
#
_cell.length_a   1.000
_cell.length_b   1.000
_cell.length_c   1.000
_cell.angle_alpha   90.00
_cell.angle_beta   90.00
_cell.angle_gamma   90.00
#
_symmetry.space_group_name_H-M   'P 1'
#
loop_
_entity.id
_entity.type
_entity.pdbx_description
1 polymer ?
#
loop_
_entity_poly.entity_id
_entity_poly.type
_entity_poly.pdbx_seq_one_letter_code
_entity_poly.pdbx_strand_id
1 'polypeptide(L)'
;MKKTIMALLIASSMSSFATCNDDFNVGISEYNYAAGYFDKGINSYNTAVELSRSSNPVFLTICNHLVDSVTGFSVSTRSYGNCKTAFEGAMNSCTGQDKVQASQNREVCVGNEDIASDNLTTLRTLLKNTCFKGSGRLESVELLDKIL
;
A
#
# COMPACT_ATOMS: atom_id res chain seq x y z
N MET A 1 -5.60 2.97 -12.89
CA MET A 1 -5.33 2.72 -11.47
C MET A 1 -6.50 3.18 -10.62
N LYS A 2 -6.83 2.44 -9.57
CA LYS A 2 -7.81 2.85 -8.57
C LYS A 2 -7.14 3.86 -7.63
N LYS A 3 -7.77 5.02 -7.41
CA LYS A 3 -7.15 6.16 -6.70
C LYS A 3 -7.67 6.39 -5.28
N THR A 4 -8.82 5.85 -4.91
CA THR A 4 -9.51 6.22 -3.67
C THR A 4 -9.15 5.26 -2.54
N ILE A 5 -8.28 5.71 -1.63
CA ILE A 5 -8.10 5.07 -0.33
C ILE A 5 -9.20 5.54 0.64
N MET A 6 -9.67 4.64 1.49
CA MET A 6 -10.63 4.93 2.56
C MET A 6 -9.89 5.47 3.79
N ALA A 7 -10.44 6.50 4.44
CA ALA A 7 -9.87 7.10 5.65
C ALA A 7 -10.24 6.31 6.91
N LEU A 8 -9.35 6.30 7.90
CA LEU A 8 -9.67 5.78 9.23
C LEU A 8 -10.73 6.65 9.93
N LEU A 9 -11.53 6.01 10.79
CA LEU A 9 -12.43 6.65 11.73
C LEU A 9 -11.73 6.77 13.09
N ILE A 10 -11.29 7.98 13.44
CA ILE A 10 -10.60 8.25 14.70
C ILE A 10 -11.50 9.14 15.57
N ALA A 11 -12.05 8.60 16.66
CA ALA A 11 -12.70 9.39 17.70
C ALA A 11 -11.77 9.49 18.92
N SER A 12 -11.65 10.69 19.47
CA SER A 12 -10.54 11.10 20.35
C SER A 12 -10.65 10.69 21.82
N SER A 13 -11.18 9.52 22.16
CA SER A 13 -11.29 9.11 23.58
C SER A 13 -11.33 7.59 23.76
N MET A 14 -10.17 6.94 23.78
CA MET A 14 -10.07 5.55 24.24
C MET A 14 -9.96 5.53 25.76
N SER A 15 -10.83 4.77 26.43
CA SER A 15 -10.87 4.67 27.90
C SER A 15 -10.47 3.27 28.41
N SER A 16 -9.84 2.45 27.57
CA SER A 16 -9.64 1.02 27.80
C SER A 16 -8.16 0.62 27.95
N PHE A 17 -7.95 -0.62 28.43
CA PHE A 17 -6.69 -1.25 28.85
C PHE A 17 -5.48 -0.94 27.96
N ALA A 18 -4.27 -0.91 28.55
CA ALA A 18 -3.02 -0.55 27.86
C ALA A 18 -2.81 -1.29 26.53
N THR A 19 -3.10 -2.60 26.48
CA THR A 19 -2.96 -3.41 25.25
C THR A 19 -3.91 -3.01 24.13
N CYS A 20 -5.15 -2.59 24.45
CA CYS A 20 -6.08 -2.06 23.47
C CYS A 20 -5.53 -0.78 22.83
N ASN A 21 -5.02 0.13 23.66
CA ASN A 21 -4.46 1.39 23.17
C ASN A 21 -3.18 1.15 22.34
N ASP A 22 -2.33 0.21 22.74
CA ASP A 22 -1.10 -0.11 22.01
C ASP A 22 -1.40 -0.66 20.61
N ASP A 23 -2.25 -1.69 20.51
CA ASP A 23 -2.64 -2.28 19.22
C ASP A 23 -3.36 -1.27 18.31
N PHE A 24 -4.22 -0.42 18.88
CA PHE A 24 -4.93 0.60 18.12
C PHE A 24 -3.96 1.65 17.53
N ASN A 25 -2.99 2.10 18.32
CA ASN A 25 -1.99 3.06 17.86
C ASN A 25 -1.04 2.46 16.82
N VAL A 26 -0.68 1.18 16.95
CA VAL A 26 0.05 0.45 15.91
C VAL A 26 -0.77 0.42 14.62
N GLY A 27 -2.08 0.13 14.70
CA GLY A 27 -2.98 0.14 13.55
C GLY A 27 -3.01 1.49 12.83
N ILE A 28 -3.12 2.60 13.58
CA ILE A 28 -3.06 3.95 13.01
C ILE A 28 -1.70 4.24 12.36
N SER A 29 -0.60 3.86 13.02
CA SER A 29 0.76 4.09 12.51
C SER A 29 1.00 3.34 11.20
N GLU A 30 0.65 2.05 11.15
CA GLU A 30 0.76 1.22 9.95
C GLU A 30 -0.13 1.74 8.82
N TYR A 31 -1.35 2.19 9.12
CA TYR A 31 -2.21 2.84 8.13
C TYR A 31 -1.55 4.08 7.52
N ASN A 32 -1.04 5.00 8.34
CA ASN A 32 -0.44 6.24 7.86
C ASN A 32 0.82 5.98 7.04
N TYR A 33 1.63 5.01 7.48
CA TYR A 33 2.79 4.55 6.74
C TYR A 33 2.39 3.95 5.38
N ALA A 34 1.36 3.09 5.37
CA ALA A 34 0.81 2.50 4.15
C ALA A 34 0.28 3.55 3.17
N ALA A 35 -0.48 4.54 3.66
CA ALA A 35 -1.03 5.63 2.86
C ALA A 35 0.08 6.49 2.23
N GLY A 36 1.14 6.81 3.00
CA GLY A 36 2.28 7.55 2.47
C GLY A 36 3.01 6.81 1.34
N TYR A 37 3.15 5.48 1.42
CA TYR A 37 3.73 4.68 0.35
C TYR A 37 2.77 4.47 -0.84
N PHE A 38 1.46 4.41 -0.58
CA PHE A 38 0.44 4.39 -1.62
C PHE A 38 0.53 5.65 -2.49
N ASP A 39 0.60 6.83 -1.87
CA ASP A 39 0.70 8.11 -2.57
C ASP A 39 2.00 8.23 -3.37
N LYS A 40 3.14 7.79 -2.79
CA LYS A 40 4.41 7.67 -3.53
C LYS A 40 4.24 6.77 -4.75
N GLY A 41 3.59 5.62 -4.58
CA GLY A 41 3.30 4.67 -5.66
C GLY A 41 2.53 5.30 -6.80
N ILE A 42 1.44 6.02 -6.47
CA ILE A 42 0.62 6.76 -7.44
C ILE A 42 1.43 7.84 -8.15
N ASN A 43 2.18 8.65 -7.42
CA ASN A 43 2.92 9.78 -7.98
C ASN A 43 4.00 9.32 -8.95
N SER A 44 4.74 8.27 -8.61
CA SER A 44 5.73 7.67 -9.51
C SER A 44 5.08 7.12 -10.78
N TYR A 45 3.93 6.42 -10.67
CA TYR A 45 3.21 5.96 -11.86
C TYR A 45 2.76 7.12 -12.76
N ASN A 46 2.14 8.16 -12.17
CA ASN A 46 1.66 9.31 -12.93
C ASN A 46 2.82 9.99 -13.67
N THR A 47 3.98 10.10 -13.03
CA THR A 47 5.21 10.63 -13.63
C THR A 47 5.69 9.75 -14.79
N ALA A 48 5.68 8.42 -14.63
CA ALA A 48 6.00 7.50 -15.72
C ALA A 48 5.07 7.66 -16.94
N VAL A 49 3.76 7.81 -16.69
CA VAL A 49 2.76 8.05 -17.73
C VAL A 49 3.00 9.38 -18.43
N GLU A 50 3.24 10.46 -17.69
CA GLU A 50 3.55 11.78 -18.25
C GLU A 50 4.79 11.74 -19.14
N LEU A 51 5.89 11.16 -18.65
CA LEU A 51 7.12 11.01 -19.41
C LEU A 51 6.93 10.16 -20.67
N SER A 52 6.12 9.10 -20.61
CA SER A 52 5.81 8.26 -21.78
C SER A 52 5.05 9.01 -22.88
N ARG A 53 4.36 10.10 -22.53
CA ARG A 53 3.58 10.95 -23.45
C ARG A 53 4.36 12.18 -23.91
N SER A 54 5.56 12.40 -23.38
CA SER A 54 6.41 13.53 -23.76
C SER A 54 6.93 13.37 -25.20
N SER A 55 7.39 14.48 -25.79
CA SER A 55 7.93 14.50 -27.15
C SER A 55 9.27 13.74 -27.29
N ASN A 56 9.97 13.48 -26.18
CA ASN A 56 11.23 12.75 -26.17
C ASN A 56 11.30 11.81 -24.95
N PRO A 57 10.60 10.67 -25.00
CA PRO A 57 10.46 9.78 -23.86
C PRO A 57 11.80 9.12 -23.49
N VAL A 58 12.27 9.37 -22.28
CA VAL A 58 13.48 8.71 -21.74
C VAL A 58 13.09 7.38 -21.11
N PHE A 59 13.22 6.31 -21.87
CA PHE A 59 12.76 4.96 -21.49
C PHE A 59 13.30 4.48 -20.13
N LEU A 60 14.59 4.69 -19.85
CA LEU A 60 15.19 4.30 -18.57
C LEU A 60 14.52 5.01 -17.38
N THR A 61 14.23 6.31 -17.52
CA THR A 61 13.56 7.10 -16.47
C THR A 61 12.13 6.64 -16.26
N ILE A 62 11.40 6.31 -17.32
CA ILE A 62 10.05 5.72 -17.24
C ILE A 62 10.10 4.41 -16.45
N CYS A 63 11.07 3.55 -16.75
CA CYS A 63 11.24 2.27 -16.06
C CYS A 63 11.57 2.43 -14.58
N ASN A 64 12.44 3.39 -14.22
CA ASN A 64 12.74 3.67 -12.82
C ASN A 64 11.47 4.10 -12.05
N HIS A 65 10.66 4.99 -12.62
CA HIS A 65 9.40 5.40 -11.99
C HIS A 65 8.38 4.25 -11.89
N LEU A 66 8.34 3.32 -12.86
CA LEU A 66 7.51 2.13 -12.75
C LEU A 66 8.01 1.19 -11.63
N VAL A 67 9.32 1.05 -11.44
CA VAL A 67 9.90 0.31 -10.31
C VAL A 67 9.51 0.97 -8.98
N ASP A 68 9.71 2.28 -8.85
CA ASP A 68 9.34 3.03 -7.64
C ASP A 68 7.85 2.91 -7.32
N SER A 69 7.02 2.90 -8.37
CA SER A 69 5.59 2.70 -8.23
C SER A 69 5.26 1.32 -7.67
N VAL A 70 5.84 0.25 -8.24
CA VAL A 70 5.70 -1.12 -7.74
C VAL A 70 6.17 -1.25 -6.29
N THR A 71 7.31 -0.64 -5.94
CA THR A 71 7.81 -0.61 -4.56
C THR A 71 6.84 0.11 -3.63
N GLY A 72 6.30 1.26 -4.04
CA GLY A 72 5.29 2.01 -3.30
C GLY A 72 4.07 1.15 -2.95
N PHE A 73 3.47 0.50 -3.94
CA PHE A 73 2.31 -0.36 -3.71
C PHE A 73 2.65 -1.64 -2.93
N SER A 74 3.82 -2.25 -3.12
CA SER A 74 4.24 -3.42 -2.35
C SER A 74 4.37 -3.12 -0.86
N VAL A 75 5.05 -2.03 -0.49
CA VAL A 75 5.17 -1.59 0.90
C VAL A 75 3.80 -1.22 1.47
N SER A 76 2.97 -0.53 0.68
CA SER A 76 1.62 -0.14 1.07
C SER A 76 0.73 -1.35 1.37
N THR A 77 0.67 -2.36 0.48
CA THR A 77 -0.10 -3.59 0.69
C THR A 77 0.31 -4.28 1.98
N ARG A 78 1.62 -4.48 2.20
CA ARG A 78 2.12 -5.11 3.43
C ARG A 78 1.72 -4.34 4.68
N SER A 79 1.85 -3.01 4.64
CA SER A 79 1.57 -2.15 5.80
C SER A 79 0.06 -2.07 6.10
N TYR A 80 -0.81 -2.07 5.08
CA TYR A 80 -2.25 -2.25 5.29
C TYR A 80 -2.59 -3.64 5.86
N GLY A 81 -1.85 -4.69 5.47
CA GLY A 81 -1.95 -6.00 6.11
C GLY A 81 -1.60 -5.96 7.61
N ASN A 82 -0.52 -5.26 7.99
CA ASN A 82 -0.16 -5.06 9.40
C ASN A 82 -1.21 -4.22 10.15
N CYS A 83 -1.73 -3.15 9.53
CA CYS A 83 -2.84 -2.32 10.03
C CYS A 83 -4.05 -3.19 10.40
N LYS A 84 -4.45 -4.08 9.48
CA LYS A 84 -5.53 -5.06 9.71
C LYS A 84 -5.24 -5.93 10.93
N THR A 85 -4.06 -6.53 11.02
CA THR A 85 -3.69 -7.41 12.15
C THR A 85 -3.66 -6.67 13.49
N ALA A 86 -3.17 -5.43 13.51
CA ALA A 86 -3.15 -4.61 14.72
C ALA A 86 -4.57 -4.27 15.19
N PHE A 87 -5.47 -3.86 14.29
CA PHE A 87 -6.86 -3.62 14.68
C PHE A 87 -7.62 -4.90 15.05
N GLU A 88 -7.25 -6.07 14.51
CA GLU A 88 -7.75 -7.36 15.02
C GLU A 88 -7.29 -7.62 16.47
N GLY A 89 -6.04 -7.28 16.81
CA GLY A 89 -5.54 -7.29 18.20
C GLY A 89 -6.39 -6.38 19.10
N ALA A 90 -6.58 -5.13 18.68
CA ALA A 90 -7.42 -4.17 19.39
C ALA A 90 -8.87 -4.68 19.55
N MET A 91 -9.49 -5.29 18.53
CA MET A 91 -10.83 -5.87 18.65
C MET A 91 -10.95 -6.96 19.73
N ASN A 92 -9.85 -7.66 20.02
CA ASN A 92 -9.81 -8.72 21.02
C ASN A 92 -9.62 -8.17 22.44
N SER A 93 -8.87 -7.07 22.61
CA SER A 93 -8.57 -6.47 23.91
C SER A 93 -9.46 -5.30 24.31
N CYS A 94 -10.00 -4.56 23.34
CA CYS A 94 -10.89 -3.42 23.56
C CYS A 94 -12.32 -3.89 23.90
N THR A 95 -13.09 -3.02 24.53
CA THR A 95 -14.52 -3.24 24.80
C THR A 95 -15.35 -2.02 24.36
N GLY A 96 -16.67 -2.18 24.33
CA GLY A 96 -17.58 -1.07 24.01
C GLY A 96 -17.31 -0.42 22.64
N GLN A 97 -17.29 0.91 22.61
CA GLN A 97 -17.10 1.70 21.38
C GLN A 97 -15.70 1.52 20.78
N ASP A 98 -14.66 1.35 21.60
CA ASP A 98 -13.29 1.17 21.14
C ASP A 98 -13.15 -0.09 20.28
N LYS A 99 -13.82 -1.18 20.67
CA LYS A 99 -13.88 -2.42 19.88
C LYS A 99 -14.62 -2.22 18.54
N VAL A 100 -15.70 -1.45 18.55
CA VAL A 100 -16.46 -1.14 17.32
C VAL A 100 -15.60 -0.31 16.37
N GLN A 101 -14.91 0.70 16.87
CA GLN A 101 -14.00 1.52 16.05
C GLN A 101 -12.82 0.71 15.52
N ALA A 102 -12.22 -0.16 16.34
CA ALA A 102 -11.17 -1.07 15.89
C ALA A 102 -11.68 -1.95 14.75
N SER A 103 -12.89 -2.49 14.86
CA SER A 103 -13.52 -3.27 13.79
C SER A 103 -13.74 -2.46 12.52
N GLN A 104 -14.21 -1.22 12.62
CA GLN A 104 -14.41 -0.36 11.45
C GLN A 104 -13.09 0.00 10.77
N ASN A 105 -12.07 0.33 11.56
CA ASN A 105 -10.73 0.66 11.07
C ASN A 105 -10.04 -0.55 10.45
N ARG A 106 -10.26 -1.75 10.98
CA ARG A 106 -9.84 -3.01 10.34
C ARG A 106 -10.41 -3.14 8.93
N GLU A 107 -11.71 -2.92 8.75
CA GLU A 107 -12.34 -2.99 7.41
C GLU A 107 -11.77 -1.94 6.45
N VAL A 108 -11.43 -0.75 6.96
CA VAL A 108 -10.72 0.28 6.17
C VAL A 108 -9.33 -0.23 5.73
N CYS A 109 -8.56 -0.87 6.63
CA CYS A 109 -7.28 -1.46 6.26
C CYS A 109 -7.46 -2.54 5.18
N VAL A 110 -8.46 -3.43 5.32
CA VAL A 110 -8.76 -4.50 4.35
C VAL A 110 -9.05 -3.91 2.98
N GLY A 111 -9.98 -2.95 2.90
CA GLY A 111 -10.34 -2.36 1.62
C GLY A 111 -9.18 -1.62 0.95
N ASN A 112 -8.28 -1.01 1.71
CA ASN A 112 -7.11 -0.36 1.15
C ASN A 112 -5.99 -1.35 0.79
N GLU A 113 -5.84 -2.46 1.54
CA GLU A 113 -4.95 -3.57 1.20
C GLU A 113 -5.32 -4.14 -0.18
N ASP A 114 -6.61 -4.39 -0.41
CA ASP A 114 -7.13 -4.89 -1.69
C ASP A 114 -6.83 -3.91 -2.84
N ILE A 115 -7.09 -2.62 -2.63
CA ILE A 115 -6.82 -1.58 -3.65
C ILE A 115 -5.32 -1.47 -3.96
N ALA A 116 -4.47 -1.51 -2.94
CA ALA A 116 -3.01 -1.49 -3.11
C ALA A 116 -2.52 -2.73 -3.86
N SER A 117 -3.04 -3.92 -3.49
CA SER A 117 -2.72 -5.21 -4.13
C SER A 117 -3.13 -5.26 -5.61
N ASP A 118 -4.32 -4.75 -5.95
CA ASP A 118 -4.79 -4.65 -7.34
C ASP A 118 -3.87 -3.76 -8.18
N ASN A 119 -3.50 -2.58 -7.65
CA ASN A 119 -2.58 -1.66 -8.32
C ASN A 119 -1.19 -2.29 -8.46
N LEU A 120 -0.67 -2.96 -7.43
CA LEU A 120 0.60 -3.68 -7.46
C LEU A 120 0.62 -4.73 -8.57
N THR A 121 -0.41 -5.58 -8.65
CA THR A 121 -0.53 -6.64 -9.66
C THR A 121 -0.53 -6.06 -11.09
N THR A 122 -1.31 -4.99 -11.28
CA THR A 122 -1.38 -4.28 -12.56
C THR A 122 -0.02 -3.72 -12.95
N LEU A 123 0.68 -3.09 -12.01
CA LEU A 123 1.95 -2.43 -12.26
C LEU A 123 3.12 -3.38 -12.43
N ARG A 124 3.15 -4.51 -11.72
CA ARG A 124 4.13 -5.58 -11.96
C ARG A 124 4.04 -6.08 -13.41
N THR A 125 2.81 -6.26 -13.91
CA THR A 125 2.58 -6.66 -15.31
C THR A 125 3.01 -5.57 -16.29
N LEU A 126 2.66 -4.31 -16.02
CA LEU A 126 3.07 -3.18 -16.85
C LEU A 126 4.59 -3.04 -16.88
N LEU A 127 5.25 -3.03 -15.72
CA LEU A 127 6.70 -2.96 -15.58
C LEU A 127 7.39 -4.08 -16.36
N LYS A 128 6.93 -5.33 -16.22
CA LYS A 128 7.46 -6.48 -16.97
C LYS A 128 7.36 -6.26 -18.48
N ASN A 129 6.18 -5.84 -18.95
CA ASN A 129 5.92 -5.66 -20.37
C ASN A 129 6.64 -4.46 -20.98
N THR A 130 6.78 -3.38 -20.23
CA THR A 130 7.42 -2.14 -20.68
C THR A 130 8.93 -2.25 -20.60
N CYS A 131 9.48 -2.73 -19.48
CA CYS A 131 10.90 -2.58 -19.16
C CYS A 131 11.74 -3.84 -19.39
N PHE A 132 11.12 -5.02 -19.43
CA PHE A 132 11.85 -6.29 -19.47
C PHE A 132 11.51 -7.18 -20.67
N LYS A 133 10.41 -6.91 -21.39
CA LYS A 133 10.01 -7.71 -22.56
C LYS A 133 11.04 -7.57 -23.70
N GLY A 134 11.60 -8.69 -24.14
CA GLY A 134 12.61 -8.75 -25.22
C GLY A 134 14.07 -8.61 -24.77
N SER A 135 14.33 -8.42 -23.48
CA SER A 135 15.69 -8.17 -22.96
C SER A 135 16.52 -9.43 -22.66
N GLY A 136 15.95 -10.64 -22.76
CA GLY A 136 16.59 -11.89 -22.30
C GLY A 136 16.85 -11.95 -20.78
N ARG A 137 16.67 -10.84 -20.05
CA ARG A 137 16.81 -10.72 -18.60
C ARG A 137 15.50 -11.02 -17.91
N LEU A 138 15.07 -12.28 -17.97
CA LEU A 138 13.98 -12.80 -17.14
C LEU A 138 14.42 -13.01 -15.68
N GLU A 139 15.72 -13.19 -15.43
CA GLU A 139 16.27 -13.50 -14.10
C GLU A 139 16.13 -12.37 -13.07
N SER A 140 16.06 -11.09 -13.48
CA SER A 140 15.90 -9.98 -12.54
C SER A 140 14.45 -9.80 -12.04
N VAL A 141 13.46 -10.34 -12.75
CA VAL A 141 12.04 -10.26 -12.36
C VAL A 141 11.72 -11.29 -11.28
N GLU A 142 12.27 -12.50 -11.37
CA GLU A 142 12.14 -13.51 -10.30
C GLU A 142 12.83 -13.08 -9.00
N LEU A 143 13.88 -12.27 -9.07
CA LEU A 143 14.53 -11.71 -7.89
C LEU A 143 13.65 -10.63 -7.23
N LEU A 144 12.97 -9.80 -8.02
CA LEU A 144 11.99 -8.83 -7.52
C LEU A 144 10.78 -9.52 -6.86
N ASP A 145 10.28 -10.61 -7.43
CA ASP A 145 9.21 -11.43 -6.84
C ASP A 145 9.65 -12.20 -5.57
N LYS A 146 10.95 -12.38 -5.35
CA LYS A 146 11.52 -13.01 -4.14
C LYS A 146 11.91 -11.99 -3.05
N ILE A 147 12.05 -10.72 -3.39
CA ILE A 147 12.47 -9.64 -2.48
C ILE A 147 11.28 -8.77 -2.03
N LEU A 148 10.16 -8.76 -2.78
CA LEU A 148 8.93 -7.98 -2.51
C LEU A 148 7.71 -8.88 -2.21
#